data_AF-A0ABD2MD96-F1
#
_entry.id   AF-A0ABD2MD96-F1
#
_cell.length_a   1.000
_cell.length_b   1.000
_cell.length_c   1.000
_cell.angle_alpha   90.00
_cell.angle_beta   90.00
_cell.angle_gamma   90.00
#
_symmetry.space_group_name_H-M   'P 1'
#
loop_
_entity.id
_entity.type
_entity.pdbx_description
1 polymer ?
#
loop_
_entity_poly.entity_id
_entity_poly.type
_entity_poly.pdbx_seq_one_letter_code
_entity_poly.pdbx_strand_id
1 'polypeptide(L)'
;MAPKSLPLELLFEFVPFVRAEDAVPNAFSSCRLFHNLLLPRVDKWKEKIKMHQQEMEALTNENKQQKEEIQKKDEEIERMRKALNEAQRVSAGAGTSSAKSSASFSDKKISVRGRLSLCESAMYDVTLGEIERRVRGLEKITPKDYTSFLRTRKDAGKKHKLVGEIGEEPFGPEIAAAMQNNLKLEKDARVQTCFTPLTEGEALKLANDFRTIIKEHYPSKAIASAIGSVAGQGNGYTMDELFKFRGLLTHILDIHKADPNTLCPSAEKIDECFLPEEIQNGFNAVSELTHGFGQIAIQSVVQTLDEVLQHCPSHSVV
;
A
#
# COMPACT_ATOMS: atom_id res chain seq x y z
N MET A 1 19.13 0.68 -4.45
CA MET A 1 18.91 0.06 -5.77
C MET A 1 17.42 0.19 -6.04
N ALA A 2 17.01 0.94 -7.07
CA ALA A 2 15.59 1.08 -7.39
C ALA A 2 15.08 -0.27 -7.96
N PRO A 3 13.92 -0.78 -7.51
CA PRO A 3 13.37 -2.00 -8.08
C PRO A 3 12.93 -1.71 -9.52
N LYS A 4 13.36 -2.59 -10.43
CA LYS A 4 12.94 -2.56 -11.82
C LYS A 4 11.45 -2.89 -11.83
N SER A 5 10.60 -1.89 -12.06
CA SER A 5 9.17 -2.11 -12.33
C SER A 5 9.03 -3.25 -13.33
N LEU A 6 8.19 -4.24 -13.02
CA LEU A 6 7.83 -5.31 -13.95
C LEU A 6 7.56 -4.67 -15.32
N PRO A 7 8.31 -5.04 -16.36
CA PRO A 7 8.12 -4.42 -17.65
C PRO A 7 6.73 -4.80 -18.15
N LEU A 8 5.91 -3.80 -18.45
CA LEU A 8 4.62 -3.96 -19.13
C LEU A 8 4.75 -4.79 -20.42
N GLU A 9 5.97 -4.93 -20.97
CA GLU A 9 6.34 -5.84 -22.05
C GLU A 9 5.89 -7.29 -21.81
N LEU A 10 5.95 -7.81 -20.57
CA LEU A 10 5.49 -9.16 -20.26
C LEU A 10 3.96 -9.31 -20.39
N LEU A 11 3.20 -8.24 -20.17
CA LEU A 11 1.74 -8.24 -20.37
C LEU A 11 1.35 -8.20 -21.86
N PHE A 12 2.28 -7.81 -22.74
CA PHE A 12 2.10 -7.76 -24.19
C PHE A 12 2.70 -8.96 -24.94
N GLU A 13 3.61 -9.73 -24.33
CA GLU A 13 4.15 -10.96 -24.93
C GLU A 13 3.17 -12.15 -24.88
N PHE A 14 2.22 -12.17 -23.94
CA PHE A 14 1.23 -13.25 -23.82
C PHE A 14 0.04 -13.13 -24.79
N VAL A 15 -0.06 -12.03 -25.54
CA VAL A 15 -1.12 -11.83 -26.55
C VAL A 15 -0.44 -11.77 -27.92
N PRO A 16 -0.57 -12.79 -28.79
CA PRO A 16 0.02 -12.73 -30.12
C PRO A 16 -0.60 -11.56 -30.89
N PHE A 17 0.17 -10.48 -31.06
CA PHE A 17 -0.18 -9.35 -31.89
C PHE A 17 -0.14 -9.79 -33.36
N VAL A 18 -1.27 -10.25 -33.88
CA VAL A 18 -1.48 -10.38 -35.31
C VAL A 18 -1.51 -8.97 -35.89
N ARG A 19 -0.65 -8.68 -36.88
CA ARG A 19 -0.72 -7.40 -37.60
C ARG A 19 -2.11 -7.25 -38.20
N ALA A 20 -2.70 -6.06 -38.12
CA ALA A 20 -4.07 -5.81 -38.58
C ALA A 20 -4.30 -6.13 -40.07
N GLU A 21 -3.22 -6.18 -40.85
CA GLU A 21 -3.15 -6.55 -42.27
C GLU A 21 -3.18 -8.06 -42.52
N ASP A 22 -2.84 -8.88 -41.51
CA ASP A 22 -2.83 -10.34 -41.55
C ASP A 22 -4.10 -10.96 -40.90
N ALA A 23 -5.02 -10.13 -40.40
CA ALA A 23 -6.22 -10.56 -39.66
C ALA A 23 -7.47 -10.72 -40.55
N VAL A 24 -8.28 -11.75 -40.29
CA VAL A 24 -9.50 -12.07 -41.06
C VAL A 24 -10.48 -10.89 -41.04
N PRO A 25 -11.12 -10.49 -42.18
CA PRO A 25 -11.82 -9.20 -42.33
C PRO A 25 -12.95 -8.87 -41.34
N ASN A 26 -13.45 -9.84 -40.58
CA ASN A 26 -14.59 -9.68 -39.67
C ASN A 26 -14.25 -9.91 -38.19
N ALA A 27 -12.99 -10.17 -37.83
CA ALA A 27 -12.59 -10.30 -36.44
C ALA A 27 -12.01 -8.96 -35.95
N PHE A 28 -12.78 -8.25 -35.10
CA PHE A 28 -12.37 -7.10 -34.30
C PHE A 28 -12.21 -5.74 -34.99
N SER A 29 -13.34 -5.06 -35.23
CA SER A 29 -13.40 -3.59 -35.36
C SER A 29 -12.89 -2.86 -34.11
N SER A 30 -12.97 -3.50 -32.93
CA SER A 30 -12.48 -2.99 -31.64
C SER A 30 -10.94 -3.01 -31.51
N CYS A 31 -10.24 -3.99 -32.09
CA CYS A 31 -8.78 -4.05 -32.05
C CYS A 31 -8.12 -2.98 -32.93
N ARG A 32 -8.75 -2.63 -34.07
CA ARG A 32 -8.28 -1.55 -34.95
C ARG A 32 -8.44 -0.16 -34.32
N LEU A 33 -9.50 0.02 -33.51
CA LEU A 33 -9.70 1.19 -32.66
C LEU A 33 -8.65 1.27 -31.55
N PHE A 34 -8.36 0.14 -30.88
CA PHE A 34 -7.32 0.04 -29.85
C PHE A 34 -5.92 0.37 -30.39
N HIS A 35 -5.57 -0.15 -31.57
CA HIS A 35 -4.28 0.10 -32.22
C HIS A 35 -4.06 1.58 -32.54
N ASN A 36 -5.07 2.25 -33.11
CA ASN A 36 -4.96 3.65 -33.51
C ASN A 36 -5.05 4.64 -32.33
N LEU A 37 -5.71 4.28 -31.22
CA LEU A 37 -5.76 5.12 -30.03
C LEU A 37 -4.52 5.01 -29.14
N LEU A 38 -3.91 3.83 -29.07
CA LEU A 38 -2.85 3.55 -28.10
C LEU A 38 -1.44 3.74 -28.66
N LEU A 39 -1.17 3.45 -29.93
CA LEU A 39 0.20 3.59 -30.48
C LEU A 39 0.77 5.01 -30.33
N PRO A 40 0.05 6.09 -30.69
CA PRO A 40 0.55 7.45 -30.46
C PRO A 40 0.79 7.78 -28.99
N ARG A 41 0.06 7.12 -28.08
CA ARG A 41 0.23 7.27 -26.63
C ARG A 41 1.43 6.48 -26.12
N VAL A 42 1.73 5.32 -26.70
CA VAL A 42 2.91 4.50 -26.38
C VAL A 42 4.18 5.22 -26.78
N ASP A 43 4.23 5.85 -27.96
CA ASP A 43 5.42 6.60 -28.39
C ASP A 43 5.66 7.83 -27.51
N LYS A 44 4.59 8.58 -27.20
CA LYS A 44 4.66 9.71 -26.25
C LYS A 44 5.07 9.26 -24.84
N TRP A 45 4.66 8.05 -24.43
CA TRP A 45 5.04 7.46 -23.15
C TRP A 45 6.52 7.04 -23.13
N LYS A 46 7.03 6.45 -24.23
CA LYS A 46 8.45 6.13 -24.39
C LYS A 46 9.34 7.38 -24.33
N GLU A 47 8.92 8.47 -24.98
CA GLU A 47 9.63 9.76 -24.87
C GLU A 47 9.65 10.28 -23.43
N LYS A 48 8.52 10.18 -22.73
CA LYS A 48 8.41 10.62 -21.33
C LYS A 48 9.28 9.78 -20.40
N ILE A 49 9.40 8.48 -20.64
CA ILE A 49 10.33 7.60 -19.92
C ILE A 49 11.77 8.04 -20.16
N LYS A 50 12.14 8.34 -21.42
CA LYS A 50 13.50 8.77 -21.75
C LYS A 50 13.86 10.10 -21.07
N MET A 51 12.94 11.07 -21.05
CA MET A 51 13.14 12.33 -20.31
C MET A 51 13.29 12.08 -18.81
N HIS A 52 12.45 11.22 -18.23
CA HIS A 52 12.53 10.89 -16.81
C HIS A 52 13.83 10.17 -16.44
N GLN A 53 14.33 9.29 -17.31
CA GLN A 53 15.64 8.65 -17.13
C GLN A 53 16.78 9.69 -17.13
N GLN A 54 16.74 10.66 -18.03
CA GLN A 54 17.71 11.76 -18.07
C GLN A 54 17.65 12.65 -16.82
N GLU A 55 16.45 12.97 -16.33
CA GLU A 55 16.27 13.72 -15.08
C GLU A 55 16.82 12.94 -13.86
N MET A 56 16.56 11.62 -13.80
CA MET A 56 17.06 10.76 -12.73
C MET A 56 18.59 10.64 -12.75
N GLU A 57 19.21 10.57 -13.93
CA GLU A 57 20.67 10.62 -14.08
C GLU A 57 21.24 11.96 -13.61
N ALA A 58 20.60 13.08 -13.98
CA ALA A 58 21.00 14.41 -13.53
C ALA A 58 20.93 14.56 -12.00
N LEU A 59 19.82 14.15 -11.38
CA LEU A 59 19.66 14.15 -9.92
C LEU A 59 20.65 13.22 -9.22
N THR A 60 21.01 12.09 -9.84
CA THR A 60 22.02 11.17 -9.29
C THR A 60 23.40 11.82 -9.28
N ASN A 61 23.74 12.55 -10.35
CA ASN A 61 25.00 13.29 -10.43
C ASN A 61 25.04 14.46 -9.43
N GLU A 62 23.94 15.19 -9.27
CA GLU A 62 23.84 16.28 -8.29
C GLU A 62 23.96 15.75 -6.85
N ASN A 63 23.28 14.65 -6.52
CA ASN A 63 23.42 14.00 -5.22
C ASN A 63 24.85 13.50 -4.96
N LYS A 64 25.55 13.03 -6.00
CA LYS A 64 26.96 12.64 -5.87
C LYS A 64 27.85 13.84 -5.54
N GLN A 65 27.64 14.98 -6.21
CA GLN A 65 28.36 16.23 -5.91
C GLN A 65 28.06 16.72 -4.48
N GLN A 66 26.79 16.71 -4.06
CA GLN A 66 26.41 17.10 -2.70
C GLN A 66 27.05 16.19 -1.64
N LYS A 67 27.15 14.87 -1.89
CA LYS A 67 27.86 13.94 -0.99
C LYS A 67 29.35 14.26 -0.89
N GLU A 68 30.00 14.60 -2.00
CA GLU A 68 31.41 15.01 -2.00
C GLU A 68 31.61 16.34 -1.24
N GLU A 69 30.68 17.28 -1.35
CA GLU A 69 30.71 18.52 -0.56
C GLU A 69 30.48 18.28 0.93
N ILE A 70 29.54 17.40 1.29
CA ILE A 70 29.29 17.01 2.69
C ILE A 70 30.54 16.35 3.26
N GLN A 71 31.18 15.43 2.52
CA GLN A 71 32.41 14.78 2.95
C GLN A 71 33.53 15.79 3.21
N LYS A 72 33.70 16.80 2.34
CA LYS A 72 34.68 17.88 2.56
C LYS A 72 34.37 18.70 3.82
N LYS A 73 33.09 19.02 4.06
CA LYS A 73 32.65 19.74 5.25
C LYS A 73 32.82 18.90 6.52
N ASP A 74 32.59 17.60 6.46
CA ASP A 74 32.81 16.68 7.58
C ASP A 74 34.31 16.57 7.92
N GLU A 75 35.18 16.50 6.90
CA GLU A 75 36.63 16.57 7.10
C GLU A 75 37.07 17.89 7.74
N GLU A 76 36.46 19.02 7.35
CA GLU A 76 36.72 20.33 7.94
C GLU A 76 36.23 20.42 9.38
N ILE A 77 35.03 19.90 9.67
CA ILE A 77 34.49 19.77 11.03
C ILE A 77 35.40 18.91 11.89
N GLU A 78 35.92 17.81 11.37
CA GLU A 78 36.82 16.92 12.12
C GLU A 78 38.17 17.58 12.39
N ARG A 79 38.70 18.39 11.46
CA ARG A 79 39.88 19.24 11.71
C ARG A 79 39.61 20.28 12.79
N MET A 80 38.45 20.95 12.75
CA MET A 80 38.04 21.91 13.78
C MET A 80 37.83 21.25 15.15
N ARG A 81 37.22 20.06 15.19
CA ARG A 81 37.07 19.25 16.41
C ARG A 81 38.42 18.81 16.97
N LYS A 82 39.36 18.41 16.11
CA LYS A 82 40.72 18.07 16.54
C LYS A 82 41.41 19.28 17.14
N ALA A 83 41.35 20.45 16.49
CA ALA A 83 41.88 21.70 17.03
C ALA A 83 41.20 22.12 18.34
N LEU A 84 39.89 21.92 18.44
CA LEU A 84 39.11 22.19 19.66
C LEU A 84 39.46 21.22 20.79
N ASN A 85 39.64 19.92 20.50
CA ASN A 85 40.10 18.91 21.46
C ASN A 85 41.55 19.15 21.91
N GLU A 86 42.41 19.65 21.02
CA GLU A 86 43.77 20.08 21.34
C GLU A 86 43.75 21.31 22.28
N ALA A 87 42.80 22.23 22.08
CA ALA A 87 42.55 23.36 22.98
C ALA A 87 41.86 22.94 24.30
N GLN A 88 40.99 21.93 24.29
CA GLN A 88 40.27 21.40 25.45
C GLN A 88 41.08 20.39 26.28
N ARG A 89 42.23 19.91 25.80
CA ARG A 89 43.20 19.12 26.59
C ARG A 89 43.84 19.89 27.76
N VAL A 90 43.44 21.15 27.98
CA VAL A 90 43.74 21.94 29.19
C VAL A 90 42.64 21.81 30.27
N SER A 91 41.52 21.12 30.03
CA SER A 91 40.52 20.87 31.09
C SER A 91 39.82 19.51 30.94
N ALA A 92 40.01 18.66 31.95
CA ALA A 92 39.57 17.27 32.04
C ALA A 92 38.06 17.03 31.89
N GLY A 93 37.68 15.77 31.67
CA GLY A 93 36.39 15.21 32.13
C GLY A 93 35.75 14.18 31.21
N ALA A 94 35.47 12.99 31.74
CA ALA A 94 34.98 11.79 31.07
C ALA A 94 33.47 11.77 30.79
N GLY A 95 33.00 10.83 29.94
CA GLY A 95 31.58 10.45 29.87
C GLY A 95 31.20 9.56 28.68
N THR A 96 30.89 8.29 28.96
CA THR A 96 30.53 7.19 28.03
C THR A 96 29.02 7.02 27.77
N SER A 97 28.72 6.21 26.74
CA SER A 97 27.54 5.32 26.54
C SER A 97 26.34 5.91 25.76
N SER A 98 25.48 5.16 25.06
CA SER A 98 25.20 3.71 24.98
C SER A 98 24.41 3.41 23.70
N ALA A 99 24.56 2.21 23.14
CA ALA A 99 23.69 1.64 22.12
C ALA A 99 22.28 1.36 22.69
N LYS A 100 21.22 1.56 21.88
CA LYS A 100 19.83 1.24 22.22
C LYS A 100 19.45 -0.14 21.69
N SER A 101 18.94 -0.97 22.59
CA SER A 101 18.30 -2.26 22.33
C SER A 101 16.81 -2.08 21.94
N SER A 102 16.34 -2.98 21.09
CA SER A 102 14.95 -3.13 20.67
C SER A 102 14.06 -3.62 21.82
N ALA A 103 13.12 -2.79 22.28
CA ALA A 103 12.07 -3.18 23.23
C ALA A 103 10.68 -2.98 22.60
N SER A 104 9.71 -3.79 23.03
CA SER A 104 8.39 -3.92 22.42
C SER A 104 7.49 -2.69 22.61
N PHE A 105 6.66 -2.41 21.60
CA PHE A 105 5.58 -1.41 21.62
C PHE A 105 4.72 -1.53 22.89
N SER A 106 4.49 -0.41 23.61
CA SER A 106 3.64 -0.38 24.80
C SER A 106 2.15 -0.51 24.44
N ASP A 107 1.40 -1.24 25.28
CA ASP A 107 -0.03 -1.60 25.14
C ASP A 107 -1.02 -0.43 25.33
N LYS A 108 -0.57 0.82 25.31
CA LYS A 108 -1.47 1.97 25.51
C LYS A 108 -2.38 2.17 24.31
N LYS A 109 -3.68 2.13 24.56
CA LYS A 109 -4.75 2.29 23.57
C LYS A 109 -5.50 3.60 23.79
N ILE A 110 -5.72 4.34 22.72
CA ILE A 110 -6.56 5.54 22.73
C ILE A 110 -7.91 5.14 22.14
N SER A 111 -8.95 5.11 22.97
CA SER A 111 -10.27 4.73 22.50
C SER A 111 -10.97 5.91 21.82
N VAL A 112 -11.41 5.69 20.58
CA VAL A 112 -12.04 6.69 19.72
C VAL A 112 -13.44 6.22 19.36
N ARG A 113 -14.41 7.14 19.37
CA ARG A 113 -15.78 6.83 18.98
C ARG A 113 -15.86 6.60 17.47
N GLY A 114 -16.49 5.49 17.09
CA GLY A 114 -16.83 5.14 15.72
C GLY A 114 -17.66 6.21 15.03
N ARG A 115 -17.31 6.49 13.79
CA ARG A 115 -17.91 7.52 12.92
C ARG A 115 -18.81 6.93 11.86
N LEU A 116 -18.61 5.65 11.54
CA LEU A 116 -19.39 4.93 10.53
C LEU A 116 -20.73 4.39 11.08
N SER A 117 -20.88 4.28 12.40
CA SER A 117 -22.11 3.80 13.03
C SER A 117 -23.00 4.96 13.46
N LEU A 118 -24.18 5.08 12.87
CA LEU A 118 -25.15 6.14 13.18
C LEU A 118 -25.80 5.95 14.57
N CYS A 119 -26.10 4.70 14.93
CA CYS A 119 -26.83 4.35 16.16
C CYS A 119 -25.96 3.69 17.22
N GLU A 120 -24.91 2.96 16.82
CA GLU A 120 -24.03 2.28 17.76
C GLU A 120 -22.96 3.23 18.29
N SER A 121 -22.77 3.25 19.61
CA SER A 121 -21.62 3.89 20.25
C SER A 121 -20.40 2.97 20.17
N ALA A 122 -20.09 2.47 18.97
CA ALA A 122 -18.91 1.65 18.76
C ALA A 122 -17.67 2.45 19.16
N MET A 123 -16.78 1.82 19.92
CA MET A 123 -15.50 2.39 20.33
C MET A 123 -14.41 1.57 19.67
N TYR A 124 -13.44 2.24 19.06
CA TYR A 124 -12.30 1.61 18.41
C TYR A 124 -11.03 2.04 19.11
N ASP A 125 -10.21 1.06 19.45
CA ASP A 125 -8.94 1.29 20.11
C ASP A 125 -7.84 1.58 19.09
N VAL A 126 -7.29 2.79 19.14
CA VAL A 126 -6.13 3.19 18.35
C VAL A 126 -4.88 2.85 19.14
N THR A 127 -4.03 1.99 18.58
CA THR A 127 -2.77 1.57 19.20
C THR A 127 -1.64 2.52 18.84
N LEU A 128 -0.58 2.57 19.66
CA LEU A 128 0.65 3.31 19.28
C LEU A 128 1.27 2.81 17.96
N GLY A 129 1.12 1.51 17.66
CA GLY A 129 1.57 0.93 16.40
C GLY A 129 0.80 1.47 15.18
N GLU A 130 -0.52 1.65 15.29
CA GLU A 130 -1.31 2.33 14.25
C GLU A 130 -0.80 3.76 14.04
N ILE A 131 -0.58 4.52 15.12
CA ILE A 131 -0.10 5.90 15.04
C ILE A 131 1.27 5.95 14.37
N GLU A 132 2.20 5.09 14.79
CA GLU A 132 3.55 5.05 14.23
C GLU A 132 3.50 4.76 12.73
N ARG A 133 2.79 3.72 12.30
CA ARG A 133 2.67 3.37 10.88
C ARG A 133 2.14 4.52 10.05
N ARG A 134 1.16 5.26 10.56
CA ARG A 134 0.56 6.38 9.84
C ARG A 134 1.46 7.62 9.81
N VAL A 135 2.28 7.82 10.84
CA VAL A 135 3.26 8.93 10.91
C VAL A 135 4.45 8.65 10.00
N ARG A 136 4.97 7.42 10.01
CA ARG A 136 6.19 7.01 9.29
C ARG A 136 5.92 6.43 7.90
N GLY A 137 4.71 5.97 7.63
CA GLY A 137 4.28 5.40 6.36
C GLY A 137 3.83 6.46 5.34
N LEU A 138 3.06 6.03 4.36
CA LEU A 138 2.71 6.85 3.19
C LEU A 138 1.79 8.04 3.49
N GLU A 139 0.98 7.96 4.54
CA GLU A 139 0.06 9.04 4.94
C GLU A 139 0.77 10.25 5.55
N LYS A 140 1.92 10.02 6.21
CA LYS A 140 2.73 11.03 6.92
C LYS A 140 1.87 12.00 7.71
N ILE A 141 1.03 11.46 8.59
CA ILE A 141 0.05 12.26 9.31
C ILE A 141 0.72 13.34 10.16
N THR A 142 0.11 14.51 10.22
CA THR A 142 0.54 15.62 11.08
C THR A 142 -0.26 15.65 12.38
N PRO A 143 0.18 16.39 13.42
CA PRO A 143 -0.60 16.52 14.66
C PRO A 143 -1.99 17.11 14.44
N LYS A 144 -2.12 18.00 13.44
CA LYS A 144 -3.40 18.59 13.04
C LYS A 144 -4.33 17.54 12.43
N ASP A 145 -3.79 16.71 11.54
CA ASP A 145 -4.52 15.63 10.88
C ASP A 145 -5.01 14.63 11.92
N TYR A 146 -4.11 14.19 12.80
CA TYR A 146 -4.43 13.26 13.89
C TYR A 146 -5.56 13.77 14.80
N THR A 147 -5.50 15.04 15.20
CA THR A 147 -6.57 15.68 15.98
C THR A 147 -7.89 15.71 15.20
N SER A 148 -7.83 16.05 13.92
CA SER A 148 -9.02 16.18 13.06
C SER A 148 -9.71 14.83 12.86
N PHE A 149 -8.92 13.78 12.65
CA PHE A 149 -9.43 12.45 12.35
C PHE A 149 -9.89 11.73 13.61
N LEU A 150 -9.09 11.71 14.67
CA LEU A 150 -9.45 11.00 15.89
C LEU A 150 -10.48 11.71 16.78
N ARG A 151 -11.04 12.85 16.34
CA ARG A 151 -12.15 13.60 16.97
C ARG A 151 -12.25 13.43 18.49
N THR A 152 -11.15 13.62 19.19
CA THR A 152 -11.23 14.02 20.59
C THR A 152 -11.92 15.38 20.58
N ARG A 153 -12.91 15.59 21.46
CA ARG A 153 -13.75 16.82 21.51
C ARG A 153 -12.91 18.07 21.23
N LYS A 154 -13.49 19.02 20.47
CA LYS A 154 -12.89 20.28 19.98
C LYS A 154 -12.43 21.19 21.14
N ASP A 155 -11.42 20.77 21.89
CA ASP A 155 -10.76 21.53 22.94
C ASP A 155 -9.35 21.82 22.44
N ALA A 156 -9.04 23.09 22.17
CA ALA A 156 -7.76 23.50 21.61
C ALA A 156 -6.55 23.05 22.47
N GLY A 157 -6.75 22.92 23.80
CA GLY A 157 -5.74 22.40 24.73
C GLY A 157 -5.48 20.88 24.63
N LYS A 158 -6.42 20.08 24.10
CA LYS A 158 -6.24 18.62 23.98
C LYS A 158 -5.34 18.20 22.81
N LYS A 159 -5.11 19.07 21.83
CA LYS A 159 -4.22 18.78 20.69
C LYS A 159 -2.79 18.53 21.12
N HIS A 160 -2.26 19.43 21.96
CA HIS A 160 -0.94 19.32 22.55
C HIS A 160 -0.89 18.23 23.62
N LYS A 161 -2.02 18.00 24.30
CA LYS A 161 -2.14 16.95 25.31
C LYS A 161 -1.96 15.55 24.72
N LEU A 162 -2.56 15.23 23.57
CA LEU A 162 -2.41 13.91 22.94
C LEU A 162 -1.00 13.65 22.41
N VAL A 163 -0.37 14.64 21.78
CA VAL A 163 1.04 14.51 21.37
C VAL A 163 1.95 14.36 22.58
N GLY A 164 1.63 15.05 23.69
CA GLY A 164 2.29 14.86 24.98
C GLY A 164 2.06 13.47 25.58
N GLU A 165 0.81 12.99 25.61
CA GLU A 165 0.40 11.67 26.12
C GLU A 165 1.01 10.52 25.31
N ILE A 166 1.21 10.73 24.00
CA ILE A 166 2.01 9.84 23.15
C ILE A 166 3.47 9.98 23.53
N GLY A 167 4.01 11.20 23.62
CA GLY A 167 5.40 11.51 23.96
C GLY A 167 5.88 11.00 25.33
N GLU A 168 4.98 10.74 26.27
CA GLU A 168 5.29 10.15 27.57
C GLU A 168 5.54 8.62 27.51
N GLU A 169 5.21 7.98 26.39
CA GLU A 169 5.42 6.53 26.20
C GLU A 169 6.87 6.22 25.81
N PRO A 170 7.38 4.99 26.05
CA PRO A 170 8.78 4.62 25.79
C PRO A 170 9.27 4.93 24.35
N PHE A 171 8.40 4.79 23.35
CA PHE A 171 8.67 5.14 21.93
C PHE A 171 7.94 6.41 21.47
N GLY A 172 7.18 7.01 22.37
CA GLY A 172 6.43 8.23 22.20
C GLY A 172 7.20 9.42 21.66
N PRO A 173 8.37 9.77 22.22
CA PRO A 173 9.14 10.92 21.80
C PRO A 173 9.57 10.83 20.33
N GLU A 174 9.93 9.63 19.87
CA GLU A 174 10.37 9.39 18.49
C GLU A 174 9.20 9.51 17.51
N ILE A 175 8.02 9.01 17.88
CA ILE A 175 6.78 9.15 17.10
C ILE A 175 6.34 10.61 17.05
N ALA A 176 6.34 11.30 18.20
CA ALA A 176 5.98 12.71 18.29
C ALA A 176 6.93 13.59 17.47
N ALA A 177 8.24 13.33 17.52
CA ALA A 177 9.22 14.04 16.71
C ALA A 177 9.01 13.81 15.20
N ALA A 178 8.77 12.55 14.79
CA ALA A 178 8.45 12.23 13.39
C ALA A 178 7.16 12.95 12.94
N MET A 179 6.13 13.00 13.78
CA MET A 179 4.88 13.70 13.49
C MET A 179 5.09 15.22 13.36
N GLN A 180 5.98 15.81 14.16
CA GLN A 180 6.37 17.23 14.01
C GLN A 180 7.17 17.49 12.73
N ASN A 181 8.04 16.56 12.32
CA ASN A 181 8.78 16.67 11.06
C ASN A 181 7.84 16.68 9.85
N ASN A 182 6.72 15.95 9.91
CA ASN A 182 5.71 15.94 8.85
C ASN A 182 5.05 17.31 8.60
N LEU A 183 5.08 18.25 9.55
CA LEU A 183 4.62 19.62 9.34
C LEU A 183 5.48 20.41 8.35
N LYS A 184 6.75 20.02 8.22
CA LYS A 184 7.73 20.67 7.33
C LYS A 184 7.76 20.04 5.94
N LEU A 185 7.08 18.91 5.75
CA LEU A 185 6.98 18.26 4.44
C LEU A 185 6.01 19.03 3.55
N GLU A 186 6.32 19.09 2.26
CA GLU A 186 5.40 19.61 1.26
C GLU A 186 4.11 18.80 1.27
N LYS A 187 2.98 19.49 1.05
CA LYS A 187 1.65 18.85 1.14
C LYS A 187 1.48 17.69 0.16
N ASP A 188 2.12 17.80 -1.00
CA ASP A 188 2.04 16.82 -2.10
C ASP A 188 2.89 15.57 -1.84
N ALA A 189 3.80 15.61 -0.85
CA ALA A 189 4.58 14.45 -0.42
C ALA A 189 3.81 13.50 0.51
N ARG A 190 2.51 13.77 0.75
CA ARG A 190 1.62 13.03 1.65
C ARG A 190 0.48 12.44 0.84
N VAL A 191 0.26 11.13 0.95
CA VAL A 191 -0.83 10.46 0.24
C VAL A 191 -2.04 10.41 1.15
N GLN A 192 -2.99 11.33 0.96
CA GLN A 192 -4.27 11.33 1.69
C GLN A 192 -5.36 10.70 0.82
N THR A 193 -6.09 9.76 1.40
CA THR A 193 -7.20 9.05 0.76
C THR A 193 -8.49 9.28 1.54
N CYS A 194 -9.63 8.82 1.01
CA CYS A 194 -10.89 8.79 1.77
C CYS A 194 -10.85 7.81 2.95
N PHE A 195 -9.85 6.92 3.03
CA PHE A 195 -9.62 6.05 4.19
C PHE A 195 -8.85 6.77 5.30
N THR A 196 -8.08 7.80 4.99
CA THR A 196 -7.27 8.54 5.97
C THR A 196 -8.05 9.01 7.20
N PRO A 197 -9.32 9.43 7.12
CA PRO A 197 -10.07 9.69 8.33
C PRO A 197 -10.17 8.45 9.23
N LEU A 198 -10.43 7.25 8.70
CA LEU A 198 -10.75 6.04 9.45
C LEU A 198 -9.64 5.61 10.44
N THR A 199 -10.05 4.87 11.47
CA THR A 199 -9.11 4.07 12.27
C THR A 199 -8.96 2.69 11.63
N GLU A 200 -7.87 1.99 11.92
CA GLU A 200 -7.70 0.59 11.47
C GLU A 200 -8.88 -0.28 11.91
N GLY A 201 -9.37 -0.10 13.13
CA GLY A 201 -10.56 -0.81 13.63
C GLY A 201 -11.84 -0.55 12.82
N GLU A 202 -12.09 0.70 12.42
CA GLU A 202 -13.24 1.04 11.57
C GLU A 202 -13.11 0.47 10.16
N ALA A 203 -11.92 0.57 9.57
CA ALA A 203 -11.64 0.07 8.24
C ALA A 203 -11.77 -1.47 8.18
N LEU A 204 -11.29 -2.18 9.21
CA LEU A 204 -11.46 -3.62 9.35
C LEU A 204 -12.93 -4.02 9.52
N LYS A 205 -13.69 -3.28 10.34
CA LYS A 205 -15.14 -3.50 10.49
C LYS A 205 -15.85 -3.31 9.14
N LEU A 206 -15.56 -2.22 8.44
CA LEU A 206 -16.09 -1.95 7.10
C LEU A 206 -15.75 -3.07 6.10
N ALA A 207 -14.54 -3.61 6.15
CA ALA A 207 -14.11 -4.70 5.27
C ALA A 207 -14.86 -6.01 5.53
N ASN A 208 -15.10 -6.33 6.81
CA ASN A 208 -15.87 -7.50 7.20
C ASN A 208 -17.35 -7.36 6.84
N ASP A 209 -17.91 -6.17 7.00
CA ASP A 209 -19.28 -5.88 6.57
C ASP A 209 -19.40 -6.00 5.05
N PHE A 210 -18.43 -5.46 4.29
CA PHE A 210 -18.35 -5.61 2.83
C PHE A 210 -18.28 -7.08 2.39
N ARG A 211 -17.40 -7.88 3.02
CA ARG A 211 -17.32 -9.33 2.77
C ARG A 211 -18.66 -10.03 2.99
N THR A 212 -19.36 -9.67 4.07
CA THR A 212 -20.66 -10.25 4.41
C THR A 212 -21.72 -9.87 3.37
N ILE A 213 -21.79 -8.58 3.01
CA ILE A 213 -22.71 -8.06 2.00
C ILE A 213 -22.50 -8.78 0.66
N ILE A 214 -21.25 -8.92 0.21
CA ILE A 214 -20.97 -9.64 -1.03
C ILE A 214 -21.42 -11.09 -0.94
N LYS A 215 -21.07 -11.80 0.13
CA LYS A 215 -21.45 -13.21 0.30
C LYS A 215 -22.97 -13.43 0.29
N GLU A 216 -23.73 -12.51 0.89
CA GLU A 216 -25.18 -12.64 1.04
C GLU A 216 -25.97 -12.13 -0.17
N HIS A 217 -25.52 -11.04 -0.80
CA HIS A 217 -26.30 -10.32 -1.82
C HIS A 217 -25.75 -10.43 -3.22
N TYR A 218 -24.48 -10.82 -3.41
CA TYR A 218 -23.93 -10.94 -4.75
C TYR A 218 -24.52 -12.15 -5.48
N PRO A 219 -25.07 -11.97 -6.70
CA PRO A 219 -25.86 -13.00 -7.36
C PRO A 219 -24.99 -14.04 -8.11
N SER A 220 -24.04 -14.68 -7.42
CA SER A 220 -23.02 -15.55 -8.03
C SER A 220 -23.62 -16.63 -8.93
N LYS A 221 -24.69 -17.30 -8.48
CA LYS A 221 -25.36 -18.38 -9.21
C LYS A 221 -26.08 -17.90 -10.47
N ALA A 222 -26.72 -16.74 -10.41
CA ALA A 222 -27.43 -16.18 -11.55
C ALA A 222 -26.44 -15.74 -12.65
N ILE A 223 -25.31 -15.14 -12.24
CA ILE A 223 -24.22 -14.79 -13.16
C ILE A 223 -23.63 -16.06 -13.79
N ALA A 224 -23.37 -17.10 -13.00
CA ALA A 224 -22.83 -18.36 -13.49
C ALA A 224 -23.75 -19.03 -14.53
N SER A 225 -25.07 -19.02 -14.28
CA SER A 225 -26.07 -19.52 -15.23
C SER A 225 -26.07 -18.71 -16.54
N ALA A 226 -25.98 -17.38 -16.44
CA ALA A 226 -25.90 -16.51 -17.61
C ALA A 226 -24.64 -16.79 -18.45
N ILE A 227 -23.48 -16.96 -17.81
CA ILE A 227 -22.22 -17.31 -18.49
C ILE A 227 -22.35 -18.67 -19.19
N GLY A 228 -22.86 -19.69 -18.50
CA GLY A 228 -23.07 -21.02 -19.06
C GLY A 228 -24.04 -21.03 -20.26
N SER A 229 -25.10 -20.22 -20.22
CA SER A 229 -26.04 -20.07 -21.34
C SER A 229 -25.37 -19.51 -22.60
N VAL A 230 -24.52 -18.48 -22.45
CA VAL A 230 -23.78 -17.89 -23.59
C VAL A 230 -22.74 -18.86 -24.14
N ALA A 231 -22.03 -19.59 -23.26
CA ALA A 231 -21.08 -20.63 -23.65
C ALA A 231 -21.76 -21.76 -24.44
N GLY A 232 -22.94 -22.23 -24.00
CA GLY A 232 -23.73 -23.26 -24.69
C GLY A 232 -24.26 -22.84 -26.06
N GLN A 233 -24.33 -21.55 -26.36
CA GLN A 233 -24.69 -21.01 -27.67
C GLN A 233 -23.49 -20.86 -28.62
N GLY A 234 -22.28 -21.25 -28.20
CA GLY A 234 -21.05 -21.09 -28.99
C GLY A 234 -20.55 -19.65 -29.11
N ASN A 235 -21.15 -18.71 -28.36
CA ASN A 235 -20.82 -17.28 -28.38
C ASN A 235 -20.05 -16.84 -27.11
N GLY A 236 -19.63 -17.78 -26.28
CA GLY A 236 -18.96 -17.54 -25.00
C GLY A 236 -17.62 -18.25 -24.85
N TYR A 237 -16.99 -18.06 -23.70
CA TYR A 237 -15.76 -18.77 -23.33
C TYR A 237 -16.02 -20.27 -23.24
N THR A 238 -15.06 -21.05 -23.73
CA THR A 238 -15.06 -22.51 -23.57
C THR A 238 -14.90 -22.89 -22.10
N MET A 239 -15.36 -24.09 -21.74
CA MET A 239 -15.18 -24.60 -20.36
C MET A 239 -13.70 -24.67 -19.97
N ASP A 240 -12.82 -25.05 -20.90
CA ASP A 240 -11.38 -25.10 -20.67
C ASP A 240 -10.80 -23.71 -20.33
N GLU A 241 -11.22 -22.66 -21.05
CA GLU A 241 -10.85 -21.28 -20.75
C GLU A 241 -11.36 -20.82 -19.38
N LEU A 242 -12.60 -21.18 -19.02
CA LEU A 242 -13.17 -20.87 -17.71
C LEU A 242 -12.44 -21.59 -16.57
N PHE A 243 -12.04 -22.85 -16.77
CA PHE A 243 -11.23 -23.61 -15.80
C PHE A 243 -9.84 -22.99 -15.61
N LYS A 244 -9.17 -22.61 -16.70
CA LYS A 244 -7.88 -21.90 -16.64
C LYS A 244 -7.99 -20.58 -15.89
N PHE A 245 -9.04 -19.81 -16.17
CA PHE A 245 -9.29 -18.55 -15.48
C PHE A 245 -9.56 -18.74 -13.98
N ARG A 246 -10.34 -19.76 -13.61
CA ARG A 246 -10.55 -20.13 -12.21
C ARG A 246 -9.24 -20.52 -11.52
N GLY A 247 -8.39 -21.29 -12.19
CA GLY A 247 -7.05 -21.63 -11.71
C GLY A 247 -6.22 -20.39 -11.40
N LEU A 248 -6.24 -19.38 -12.29
CA LEU A 248 -5.57 -18.10 -12.05
C LEU A 248 -6.11 -17.37 -10.80
N LEU A 249 -7.44 -17.32 -10.61
CA LEU A 249 -8.03 -16.70 -9.42
C LEU A 249 -7.60 -17.39 -8.12
N THR A 250 -7.49 -18.72 -8.14
CA THR A 250 -7.00 -19.50 -7.00
C THR A 250 -5.56 -19.14 -6.67
N HIS A 251 -4.67 -19.05 -7.67
CA HIS A 251 -3.28 -18.62 -7.46
C HIS A 251 -3.19 -17.19 -6.90
N ILE A 252 -4.02 -16.27 -7.37
CA ILE A 252 -4.09 -14.91 -6.83
C ILE A 252 -4.51 -14.93 -5.36
N LEU A 253 -5.52 -15.74 -4.99
CA LEU A 253 -5.93 -15.88 -3.59
C LEU A 253 -4.83 -16.46 -2.71
N ASP A 254 -4.10 -17.45 -3.21
CA ASP A 254 -3.01 -18.08 -2.45
C ASP A 254 -1.85 -17.09 -2.22
N ILE A 255 -1.52 -16.26 -3.21
CA ILE A 255 -0.57 -15.16 -3.04
C ILE A 255 -1.05 -14.19 -1.96
N HIS A 256 -2.33 -13.81 -1.97
CA HIS A 256 -2.90 -12.91 -0.95
C HIS A 256 -2.96 -13.55 0.45
N LYS A 257 -3.10 -14.87 0.57
CA LYS A 257 -3.09 -15.59 1.86
C LYS A 257 -1.67 -15.80 2.39
N ALA A 258 -0.68 -15.82 1.51
CA ALA A 258 0.73 -15.92 1.87
C ALA A 258 1.31 -14.59 2.37
N ASP A 259 0.59 -13.47 2.23
CA ASP A 259 0.98 -12.17 2.76
C ASP A 259 0.95 -12.16 4.30
N PRO A 260 2.09 -11.97 5.00
CA PRO A 260 2.15 -11.98 6.46
C PRO A 260 1.64 -10.67 7.09
N ASN A 261 1.05 -9.75 6.32
CA ASN A 261 0.79 -8.39 6.77
C ASN A 261 -0.15 -8.33 8.00
N THR A 262 0.39 -7.75 9.07
CA THR A 262 -0.11 -7.79 10.45
C THR A 262 -1.22 -6.78 10.77
N LEU A 263 -1.67 -6.00 9.78
CA LEU A 263 -2.83 -5.09 9.95
C LEU A 263 -4.17 -5.80 9.94
N CYS A 264 -4.19 -7.10 9.59
CA CYS A 264 -5.37 -7.93 9.63
C CYS A 264 -5.34 -8.81 10.90
N PRO A 265 -6.39 -8.84 11.74
CA PRO A 265 -6.39 -9.61 13.00
C PRO A 265 -6.42 -11.14 12.83
N SER A 266 -6.33 -11.64 11.59
CA SER A 266 -6.49 -13.06 11.26
C SER A 266 -5.20 -13.61 10.65
N ALA A 267 -4.11 -13.67 11.41
CA ALA A 267 -3.04 -14.61 11.11
C ALA A 267 -2.26 -14.94 12.38
N GLU A 268 -2.27 -16.23 12.73
CA GLU A 268 -1.18 -16.86 13.46
C GLU A 268 0.14 -16.43 12.82
N LYS A 269 1.10 -16.00 13.63
CA LYS A 269 2.43 -15.56 13.16
C LYS A 269 3.05 -16.65 12.28
N ILE A 270 3.12 -16.41 10.98
CA ILE A 270 3.96 -17.19 10.07
C ILE A 270 5.29 -16.45 10.01
N ASP A 271 6.31 -17.03 10.64
CA ASP A 271 7.65 -16.46 10.84
C ASP A 271 8.51 -16.38 9.55
N GLU A 272 7.94 -16.66 8.37
CA GLU A 272 8.66 -16.65 7.10
C GLU A 272 7.86 -15.89 6.02
N CYS A 273 8.42 -14.79 5.53
CA CYS A 273 7.86 -14.01 4.43
C CYS A 273 8.19 -14.72 3.11
N PHE A 274 7.20 -15.37 2.48
CA PHE A 274 7.41 -16.19 1.27
C PHE A 274 7.26 -15.43 -0.06
N LEU A 275 6.90 -14.14 -0.03
CA LEU A 275 6.62 -13.36 -1.23
C LEU A 275 7.82 -12.53 -1.70
N PRO A 276 7.99 -12.33 -3.03
CA PRO A 276 8.95 -11.35 -3.57
C PRO A 276 8.75 -9.95 -2.99
N GLU A 277 9.84 -9.23 -2.74
CA GLU A 277 9.85 -7.91 -2.11
C GLU A 277 8.93 -6.89 -2.81
N GLU A 278 8.90 -6.91 -4.15
CA GLU A 278 8.07 -6.03 -4.96
C GLU A 278 6.57 -6.22 -4.70
N ILE A 279 6.14 -7.48 -4.55
CA ILE A 279 4.74 -7.83 -4.24
C ILE A 279 4.42 -7.42 -2.80
N GLN A 280 5.32 -7.74 -1.86
CA GLN A 280 5.15 -7.40 -0.45
C GLN A 280 5.04 -5.89 -0.24
N ASN A 281 5.88 -5.10 -0.94
CA ASN A 281 5.83 -3.64 -0.88
C ASN A 281 4.51 -3.09 -1.41
N GLY A 282 3.99 -3.66 -2.50
CA GLY A 282 2.67 -3.31 -3.02
C GLY A 282 1.55 -3.62 -2.02
N PHE A 283 1.59 -4.79 -1.40
CA PHE A 283 0.60 -5.20 -0.39
C PHE A 283 0.65 -4.35 0.87
N ASN A 284 1.86 -4.01 1.33
CA ASN A 284 2.08 -3.09 2.43
C ASN A 284 1.52 -1.70 2.12
N ALA A 285 1.80 -1.15 0.94
CA ALA A 285 1.30 0.16 0.53
C ALA A 285 -0.25 0.20 0.48
N VAL A 286 -0.89 -0.83 -0.08
CA VAL A 286 -2.36 -0.92 -0.09
C VAL A 286 -2.90 -1.01 1.34
N SER A 287 -2.30 -1.83 2.20
CA SER A 287 -2.72 -2.02 3.58
C SER A 287 -2.56 -0.73 4.40
N GLU A 288 -1.45 -0.03 4.26
CA GLU A 288 -1.18 1.27 4.91
C GLU A 288 -2.17 2.36 4.46
N LEU A 289 -2.49 2.44 3.16
CA LEU A 289 -3.36 3.50 2.64
C LEU A 289 -4.86 3.23 2.83
N THR A 290 -5.24 1.99 3.10
CA THR A 290 -6.63 1.56 3.32
C THR A 290 -6.91 1.10 4.75
N HIS A 291 -5.91 1.18 5.62
CA HIS A 291 -5.96 0.74 7.02
C HIS A 291 -6.45 -0.72 7.15
N GLY A 292 -5.94 -1.59 6.28
CA GLY A 292 -6.29 -3.03 6.22
C GLY A 292 -7.55 -3.38 5.43
N PHE A 293 -8.39 -2.41 5.04
CA PHE A 293 -9.61 -2.69 4.26
C PHE A 293 -9.32 -3.34 2.91
N GLY A 294 -8.33 -2.81 2.17
CA GLY A 294 -8.09 -3.16 0.78
C GLY A 294 -7.77 -4.63 0.56
N GLN A 295 -6.95 -5.22 1.43
CA GLN A 295 -6.55 -6.63 1.33
C GLN A 295 -7.76 -7.57 1.51
N ILE A 296 -8.55 -7.33 2.56
CA ILE A 296 -9.78 -8.10 2.83
C ILE A 296 -10.79 -7.95 1.69
N ALA A 297 -10.96 -6.73 1.17
CA ALA A 297 -11.89 -6.45 0.10
C ALA A 297 -11.50 -7.18 -1.20
N ILE A 298 -10.23 -7.11 -1.61
CA ILE A 298 -9.72 -7.78 -2.80
C ILE A 298 -9.89 -9.30 -2.66
N GLN A 299 -9.45 -9.89 -1.53
CA GLN A 299 -9.63 -11.32 -1.28
C GLN A 299 -11.11 -11.74 -1.39
N SER A 300 -12.02 -10.94 -0.83
CA SER A 300 -13.46 -11.23 -0.87
C SER A 300 -14.00 -11.19 -2.30
N VAL A 301 -13.59 -10.20 -3.11
CA VAL A 301 -13.99 -10.10 -4.52
C VAL A 301 -13.47 -11.29 -5.33
N VAL A 302 -12.17 -11.62 -5.20
CA VAL A 302 -11.58 -12.73 -5.95
C VAL A 302 -12.21 -14.07 -5.56
N GLN A 303 -12.49 -14.28 -4.27
CA GLN A 303 -13.20 -15.46 -3.79
C GLN A 303 -14.63 -15.54 -4.37
N THR A 304 -15.36 -14.44 -4.44
CA THR A 304 -16.68 -14.41 -5.06
C THR A 304 -16.63 -14.69 -6.56
N LEU A 305 -15.59 -14.25 -7.27
CA LEU A 305 -15.38 -14.60 -8.67
C LEU A 305 -15.06 -16.09 -8.84
N ASP A 306 -14.23 -16.68 -7.96
CA ASP A 306 -14.01 -18.14 -7.95
C ASP A 306 -15.33 -18.90 -7.74
N GLU A 307 -16.17 -18.43 -6.81
CA GLU A 307 -17.49 -19.00 -6.57
C GLU A 307 -18.40 -18.93 -7.80
N VAL A 308 -18.41 -17.81 -8.56
CA VAL A 308 -19.15 -17.70 -9.81
C VAL A 308 -18.72 -18.80 -10.80
N LEU A 309 -17.41 -18.97 -10.99
CA LEU A 309 -16.87 -19.95 -11.93
C LEU A 309 -17.09 -21.39 -11.46
N GLN A 310 -17.06 -21.64 -10.15
CA GLN A 310 -17.39 -22.93 -9.57
C GLN A 310 -18.84 -23.35 -9.86
N HIS A 311 -19.77 -22.39 -9.93
CA HIS A 311 -21.17 -22.63 -10.24
C HIS A 311 -21.49 -22.64 -11.75
N CYS A 312 -20.50 -22.37 -12.62
CA CYS A 312 -20.73 -22.47 -14.06
C CYS A 312 -21.01 -23.94 -14.41
N PRO A 313 -22.12 -24.23 -15.11
CA PRO A 313 -22.49 -25.61 -15.42
C PRO A 313 -21.38 -26.25 -16.24
N SER A 314 -20.76 -27.31 -15.70
CA SER A 314 -20.02 -28.25 -16.51
C SER A 314 -21.02 -28.83 -17.49
N HIS A 315 -20.79 -28.66 -18.80
CA HIS A 315 -21.61 -29.25 -19.85
C HIS A 315 -21.97 -30.69 -19.44
N SER A 316 -23.21 -30.89 -19.01
CA SER A 316 -23.79 -32.22 -18.97
C SER A 316 -23.93 -32.58 -20.43
N VAL A 317 -23.00 -33.40 -20.90
CA VAL A 317 -23.05 -34.03 -22.22
C VAL A 317 -24.43 -34.66 -22.35
N VAL A 318 -25.27 -34.07 -23.20
CA VAL A 318 -26.47 -34.71 -23.75
C VAL A 318 -26.05 -35.32 -25.07
#